data_AF-A0A8D5U2F6-F1
#
_entry.id   AF-A0A8D5U2F6-F1
#
_cell.length_a   1.000
_cell.length_b   1.000
_cell.length_c   1.000
_cell.angle_alpha   90.00
_cell.angle_beta   90.00
_cell.angle_gamma   90.00
#
_symmetry.space_group_name_H-M   'P 1'
#
loop_
_entity.id
_entity.type
_entity.pdbx_description
1 polymer ?
#
loop_
_entity_poly.entity_id
_entity_poly.type
_entity_poly.pdbx_seq_one_letter_code
_entity_poly.pdbx_strand_id
1 'polypeptide(L)'
;MRKIEITKHVSYEQLLKLYSKEDSGKLKLRLLIIVMLYEGRTEVEISSSIKVSRPTIRKWLKRWNTQGYKGLTDKPRERKIPKGSK
;
A
#
# COMPACT_ATOMS: atom_id res chain seq x y z
N MET A 1 -15.59 -12.65 9.44
CA MET A 1 -14.48 -11.84 8.91
C MET A 1 -14.71 -11.61 7.42
N ARG A 2 -14.51 -10.39 6.89
CA ARG A 2 -14.61 -10.18 5.43
C ARG A 2 -13.38 -10.82 4.79
N LYS A 3 -13.59 -11.73 3.84
CA LYS A 3 -12.53 -12.28 3.00
C LYS A 3 -12.03 -11.16 2.10
N ILE A 4 -10.73 -11.00 2.02
CA ILE A 4 -10.11 -9.88 1.33
C ILE A 4 -9.37 -10.46 0.14
N GLU A 5 -9.77 -10.06 -1.06
CA GLU A 5 -9.12 -10.52 -2.28
C GLU A 5 -8.02 -9.56 -2.69
N ILE A 6 -6.82 -10.10 -2.87
CA ILE A 6 -5.66 -9.35 -3.35
C ILE A 6 -5.38 -9.71 -4.81
N THR A 7 -5.35 -8.69 -5.66
CA THR A 7 -4.97 -8.85 -7.06
C THR A 7 -3.47 -8.99 -7.16
N LYS A 8 -2.99 -10.09 -7.77
CA LYS A 8 -1.57 -10.33 -7.95
C LYS A 8 -1.04 -9.62 -9.19
N HIS A 9 -0.63 -8.36 -9.05
CA HIS A 9 -0.06 -7.55 -10.15
C HIS A 9 1.37 -7.93 -10.52
N VAL A 10 2.11 -8.49 -9.56
CA VAL A 10 3.49 -8.99 -9.70
C VAL A 10 3.63 -10.29 -8.95
N SER A 11 4.68 -11.08 -9.26
CA SER A 11 5.00 -12.28 -8.48
C SER A 11 5.42 -11.91 -7.06
N TYR A 12 5.34 -12.88 -6.14
CA TYR A 12 5.77 -12.68 -4.76
C TYR A 12 7.26 -12.30 -4.67
N GLU A 13 8.11 -12.96 -5.46
CA GLU A 13 9.54 -12.64 -5.52
C GLU A 13 9.81 -11.23 -6.05
N GLN A 14 9.08 -10.80 -7.08
CA GLN A 14 9.19 -9.43 -7.61
C GLN A 14 8.75 -8.41 -6.56
N LEU A 15 7.70 -8.70 -5.80
CA LEU A 15 7.23 -7.85 -4.72
C LEU A 15 8.29 -7.70 -3.62
N LEU A 16 8.96 -8.79 -3.23
CA LEU A 16 10.07 -8.75 -2.28
C LEU A 16 11.26 -7.94 -2.81
N LYS A 17 11.58 -8.07 -4.10
CA LYS A 17 12.62 -7.24 -4.75
C LYS A 17 12.24 -5.75 -4.71
N LEU A 18 10.99 -5.39 -4.99
CA LEU A 18 10.51 -4.01 -4.88
C LEU A 18 10.61 -3.49 -3.44
N TYR A 19 10.17 -4.29 -2.46
CA TYR A 19 10.29 -3.95 -1.03
C TYR A 19 11.74 -3.72 -0.60
N SER A 20 12.67 -4.57 -1.05
CA SER A 20 14.08 -4.47 -0.70
C SER A 20 14.78 -3.27 -1.35
N LYS A 21 14.38 -2.88 -2.57
CA LYS A 21 14.98 -1.77 -3.32
C LYS A 21 14.40 -0.39 -2.95
N GLU A 22 13.29 -0.35 -2.22
CA GLU A 22 12.62 0.89 -1.88
C GLU A 22 13.28 1.56 -0.67
N ASP A 23 13.71 2.82 -0.86
CA ASP A 23 14.33 3.64 0.18
C ASP A 23 13.32 4.48 0.96
N SER A 24 12.18 4.82 0.34
CA SER A 24 11.16 5.61 1.03
C SER A 24 10.48 4.77 2.10
N GLY A 25 10.71 5.10 3.38
CA GLY A 25 10.09 4.41 4.51
C GLY A 25 8.57 4.32 4.42
N LYS A 26 7.91 5.32 3.81
CA LYS A 26 6.46 5.30 3.56
C LYS A 26 6.07 4.27 2.51
N LEU A 27 6.79 4.18 1.40
CA LEU A 27 6.53 3.18 0.35
C LEU A 27 6.89 1.78 0.81
N LYS A 28 8.01 1.65 1.52
CA LYS A 28 8.46 0.38 2.12
C LYS A 28 7.41 -0.20 3.07
N LEU A 29 6.81 0.64 3.94
CA LEU A 29 5.70 0.22 4.81
C LEU A 29 4.48 -0.24 4.00
N ARG A 30 4.14 0.44 2.91
CA ARG A 30 3.01 0.06 2.03
C ARG A 30 3.29 -1.25 1.32
N LEU A 31 4.50 -1.43 0.81
CA LEU A 31 4.94 -2.69 0.19
C LEU A 31 4.91 -3.83 1.19
N LEU A 32 5.35 -3.61 2.43
CA LEU A 32 5.28 -4.61 3.50
C LEU A 32 3.84 -5.07 3.76
N ILE A 33 2.87 -4.15 3.77
CA ILE A 33 1.45 -4.50 3.87
C ILE A 33 1.04 -5.44 2.74
N ILE A 34 1.42 -5.13 1.49
CA ILE A 34 1.09 -5.98 0.33
C ILE A 34 1.79 -7.34 0.42
N VAL A 35 3.05 -7.41 0.87
CA VAL A 35 3.77 -8.67 1.10
C VAL A 35 3.02 -9.56 2.08
N MET A 36 2.61 -9.01 3.23
CA MET A 36 1.87 -9.76 4.25
C MET A 36 0.49 -10.22 3.75
N LEU A 37 -0.16 -9.44 2.89
CA LEU A 37 -1.41 -9.84 2.25
C LEU A 37 -1.20 -10.97 1.22
N TYR A 38 -0.08 -10.97 0.50
CA TYR A 38 0.31 -12.07 -0.39
C TYR A 38 0.60 -13.37 0.37
N GLU A 39 1.15 -13.26 1.58
CA GLU A 39 1.33 -14.39 2.52
C GLU A 39 -0.01 -14.94 3.05
N GLY A 40 -1.13 -14.26 2.78
CA GLY A 40 -2.46 -14.66 3.26
C GLY A 40 -2.81 -14.15 4.65
N ARG A 41 -2.02 -13.23 5.23
CA ARG A 41 -2.34 -12.63 6.52
C ARG A 41 -3.57 -11.75 6.43
N THR A 42 -4.33 -11.74 7.52
CA THR A 42 -5.50 -10.90 7.69
C THR A 42 -5.12 -9.47 8.07
N GLU A 43 -6.00 -8.49 7.79
CA GLU A 43 -5.83 -7.11 8.26
C GLU A 43 -5.59 -6.99 9.77
N VAL A 44 -6.17 -7.91 10.56
CA VAL A 44 -6.03 -7.90 12.02
C VAL A 44 -4.61 -8.26 12.41
N GLU A 45 -4.07 -9.35 11.84
CA GLU A 45 -2.69 -9.77 12.08
C GLU A 45 -1.69 -8.72 11.61
N ILE A 46 -1.92 -8.15 10.42
CA ILE A 46 -1.07 -7.07 9.89
C ILE A 46 -1.14 -5.85 10.82
N SER A 47 -2.35 -5.43 11.22
CA SER A 47 -2.53 -4.29 12.10
C SER A 47 -1.81 -4.45 13.43
N SER A 48 -1.86 -5.65 14.02
CA SER A 48 -1.17 -5.96 15.27
C SER A 48 0.35 -6.02 15.09
N SER A 49 0.83 -6.53 13.95
CA SER A 49 2.25 -6.74 13.69
C SER A 49 3.01 -5.45 13.39
N ILE A 50 2.45 -4.55 12.56
CA ILE A 50 3.14 -3.32 12.13
C ILE A 50 2.49 -2.03 12.63
N LYS A 51 1.52 -2.14 13.56
CA LYS A 51 0.80 -1.01 14.18
C LYS A 51 0.13 -0.06 13.18
N VAL A 52 -0.28 -0.57 12.02
CA VAL A 52 -1.01 0.18 11.00
C VAL A 52 -2.51 -0.09 11.16
N SER A 53 -3.32 0.97 11.16
CA SER A 53 -4.77 0.81 11.32
C SER A 53 -5.41 0.01 10.16
N ARG A 54 -6.40 -0.82 10.48
CA ARG A 54 -7.15 -1.62 9.49
C ARG A 54 -7.73 -0.80 8.32
N PRO A 55 -8.30 0.41 8.53
CA PRO A 55 -8.73 1.26 7.41
C PRO A 55 -7.57 1.67 6.48
N THR A 56 -6.37 1.85 7.01
CA THR A 56 -5.17 2.18 6.22
C THR A 56 -4.73 0.99 5.37
N ILE A 57 -4.73 -0.22 5.95
CA ILE A 57 -4.46 -1.45 5.19
C ILE A 57 -5.46 -1.61 4.04
N ARG A 58 -6.76 -1.45 4.31
CA ARG A 58 -7.82 -1.50 3.28
C ARG A 58 -7.62 -0.49 2.16
N LYS A 59 -7.24 0.74 2.52
CA LYS A 59 -6.96 1.80 1.55
C LYS A 59 -5.81 1.39 0.62
N TRP A 60 -4.73 0.86 1.17
CA TRP A 60 -3.57 0.46 0.36
C TRP A 60 -3.85 -0.75 -0.49
N LEU A 61 -4.54 -1.75 0.05
CA LEU A 61 -5.02 -2.88 -0.74
C LEU A 61 -5.90 -2.42 -1.90
N LYS A 62 -6.91 -1.57 -1.65
CA LYS A 62 -7.79 -1.09 -2.72
C LYS A 62 -6.99 -0.40 -3.82
N ARG A 63 -6.02 0.44 -3.44
CA ARG A 63 -5.14 1.13 -4.39
C ARG A 63 -4.24 0.15 -5.15
N TRP A 64 -3.68 -0.84 -4.47
CA TRP A 64 -2.93 -1.92 -5.10
C TRP A 64 -3.78 -2.68 -6.11
N ASN A 65 -4.96 -3.16 -5.71
CA ASN A 65 -5.86 -3.88 -6.61
C ASN A 65 -6.22 -3.06 -7.85
N THR A 66 -6.34 -1.73 -7.72
CA THR A 66 -6.70 -0.84 -8.84
C THR A 66 -5.51 -0.52 -9.76
N GLN A 67 -4.31 -0.31 -9.22
CA GLN A 67 -3.19 0.33 -9.95
C GLN A 67 -1.82 -0.34 -9.75
N GLY A 68 -1.75 -1.47 -9.04
CA GLY A 68 -0.52 -2.14 -8.66
C GLY A 68 0.44 -1.22 -7.90
N TYR A 69 1.73 -1.32 -8.22
CA TYR A 69 2.80 -0.52 -7.60
C TYR A 69 2.56 0.99 -7.69
N LYS A 70 2.06 1.49 -8.83
CA LYS A 70 1.74 2.93 -9.00
C LYS A 70 0.71 3.41 -7.98
N GLY A 71 -0.22 2.54 -7.55
CA GLY A 71 -1.20 2.86 -6.52
C GLY A 71 -0.63 3.06 -5.11
N LEU A 72 0.57 2.52 -4.84
CA LEU A 72 1.25 2.70 -3.56
C LEU A 72 2.01 4.02 -3.48
N THR A 73 2.36 4.60 -4.63
CA THR A 73 2.98 5.93 -4.70
C THR A 73 1.94 7.01 -4.38
N ASP A 74 2.33 8.00 -3.58
CA ASP A 74 1.49 9.18 -3.43
C ASP A 74 1.56 9.96 -4.75
N LYS A 75 0.39 10.24 -5.34
CA LYS A 75 0.34 11.26 -6.39
C LYS A 75 0.88 12.56 -5.78
N PRO A 76 1.74 13.31 -6.48
CA PRO A 76 2.08 14.65 -6.05
C PRO A 76 0.75 15.37 -5.79
N ARG A 77 0.53 15.80 -4.54
CA ARG A 77 -0.56 16.72 -4.26
C ARG A 77 -0.24 17.94 -5.09
N GLU A 78 -0.97 18.16 -6.18
CA GLU A 78 -1.10 19.49 -6.74
C GLU A 78 -1.56 20.37 -5.59
N ARG A 79 -0.63 21.18 -5.05
CA ARG A 79 -1.00 22.27 -4.16
C ARG A 79 -1.96 23.10 -5.00
N LYS A 80 -3.25 23.08 -4.67
CA LYS A 80 -4.18 24.09 -5.16
C LYS A 80 -3.62 25.42 -4.68
N ILE A 81 -2.91 26.14 -5.55
CA ILE A 81 -2.55 27.54 -5.32
C ILE A 81 -3.89 28.25 -5.10
N PRO A 82 -4.13 28.94 -3.97
CA PRO A 82 -5.34 29.74 -3.81
C PRO A 82 -5.35 30.78 -4.93
N LYS A 83 -6.35 30.72 -5.82
CA LYS A 83 -6.63 31.81 -6.74
C LYS A 83 -7.20 32.97 -5.91
N GLY A 84 -6.34 33.92 -5.55
CA GLY A 84 -6.74 35.06 -4.73
C GLY A 84 -5.59 36.00 -4.44
N SER A 85 -4.84 36.40 -5.48
CA SER A 85 -4.10 37.65 -5.46
C SER A 85 -4.69 38.52 -6.56
N LYS A 86 -5.56 39.45 -6.16
CA LYS A 86 -5.75 40.79 -6.70
C LYS A 86 -6.66 41.55 -5.77
#